data_AF-A0A4Y1ZF44-F1
#
_entry.id   AF-A0A4Y1ZF44-F1
#
_cell.length_a   1.000
_cell.length_b   1.000
_cell.length_c   1.000
_cell.angle_alpha   90.00
_cell.angle_beta   90.00
_cell.angle_gamma   90.00
#
_symmetry.space_group_name_H-M   'P 1'
#
loop_
_entity.id
_entity.type
_entity.pdbx_description
1 polymer ?
#
loop_
_entity_poly.entity_id
_entity_poly.type
_entity_poly.pdbx_seq_one_letter_code
_entity_poly.pdbx_strand_id
1 'polypeptide(L)'
;MNTSLKKMVLVSLLSALGFLIMLIAFPIPLFPVFLTMDFSDLPALIGAIILGPGAGIAIEAIKNILHVLLTGSLTVVPVGEFANFAAGTIFILVTWSFYRKKEQHARFCSA
;
A
#
# COMPACT_ATOMS: atom_id res chain seq x y z
N MET A 1 -3.85 26.42 -8.50
CA MET A 1 -4.34 25.03 -8.65
C MET A 1 -4.11 24.32 -7.32
N ASN A 2 -5.17 23.97 -6.59
CA ASN A 2 -5.09 23.61 -5.17
C ASN A 2 -4.36 22.26 -4.95
N THR A 3 -3.18 22.28 -4.32
CA THR A 3 -2.32 21.09 -4.19
C THR A 3 -2.98 20.00 -3.35
N SER A 4 -3.78 20.37 -2.35
CA SER A 4 -4.49 19.42 -1.47
C SER A 4 -5.52 18.57 -2.21
N LEU A 5 -6.24 19.16 -3.18
CA LEU A 5 -7.22 18.43 -3.99
C LEU A 5 -6.54 17.37 -4.87
N LYS A 6 -5.39 17.71 -5.48
CA LYS A 6 -4.62 16.77 -6.29
C LYS A 6 -4.14 15.57 -5.47
N LYS A 7 -3.70 15.79 -4.23
CA LYS A 7 -3.28 14.71 -3.33
C LYS A 7 -4.42 13.74 -3.03
N MET A 8 -5.61 14.26 -2.71
CA MET A 8 -6.78 13.41 -2.46
C MET A 8 -7.16 12.59 -3.70
N VAL A 9 -7.21 13.22 -4.88
CA VAL A 9 -7.54 12.52 -6.14
C VAL A 9 -6.53 11.42 -6.43
N LEU A 10 -5.22 11.68 -6.26
CA LEU A 10 -4.18 10.67 -6.45
C LEU A 10 -4.33 9.50 -5.48
N VAL A 11 -4.56 9.76 -4.19
CA VAL A 11 -4.78 8.70 -3.20
C VAL A 11 -5.97 7.82 -3.58
N SER A 12 -7.09 8.41 -3.99
CA SER A 12 -8.28 7.66 -4.41
C SER A 12 -8.02 6.82 -5.66
N LEU A 13 -7.33 7.38 -6.67
CA LEU A 13 -6.99 6.66 -7.90
C LEU A 13 -6.03 5.50 -7.65
N LEU A 14 -4.97 5.73 -6.88
CA LEU A 14 -3.98 4.69 -6.55
C LEU A 14 -4.60 3.58 -5.70
N SER A 15 -5.54 3.92 -4.80
CA SER A 15 -6.27 2.93 -4.02
C SER A 15 -7.23 2.09 -4.87
N ALA A 16 -7.96 2.71 -5.80
CA ALA A 16 -8.81 1.97 -6.73
C ALA A 16 -7.98 1.03 -7.61
N LEU A 17 -6.82 1.51 -8.09
CA LEU A 17 -5.89 0.69 -8.88
C LEU A 17 -5.34 -0.49 -8.07
N GLY A 18 -4.91 -0.23 -6.83
CA GLY A 18 -4.43 -1.28 -5.92
C GLY A 18 -5.50 -2.34 -5.64
N PHE A 19 -6.73 -1.91 -5.42
CA PHE A 19 -7.86 -2.84 -5.25
C PHE A 19 -8.11 -3.69 -6.50
N LEU A 20 -8.12 -3.10 -7.70
CA LEU A 20 -8.31 -3.87 -8.94
C LEU A 20 -7.21 -4.92 -9.15
N ILE A 21 -5.96 -4.59 -8.81
CA ILE A 21 -4.84 -5.54 -8.89
C ILE A 21 -5.00 -6.66 -7.86
N MET A 22 -5.51 -6.35 -6.66
CA MET A 22 -5.77 -7.32 -5.61
C MET A 22 -6.83 -8.36 -6.01
N LEU A 23 -7.81 -8.00 -6.84
CA LEU A 23 -8.81 -8.94 -7.36
C LEU A 23 -8.21 -10.04 -8.26
N ILE A 24 -7.02 -9.82 -8.82
CA ILE A 24 -6.31 -10.78 -9.69
C ILE A 24 -5.17 -11.47 -8.89
N ALA A 25 -5.19 -11.40 -7.55
CA ALA A 25 -4.17 -12.04 -6.73
C ALA A 25 -4.19 -13.56 -6.91
N PHE A 26 -3.00 -14.15 -7.11
CA PHE A 26 -2.82 -15.59 -7.25
C PHE A 26 -2.25 -16.18 -5.95
N PRO A 27 -2.87 -17.20 -5.34
CA PRO A 27 -2.33 -17.84 -4.15
C PRO A 27 -1.02 -18.55 -4.51
N ILE A 28 0.08 -18.15 -3.86
CA ILE A 28 1.38 -18.76 -4.09
C ILE A 28 1.42 -20.10 -3.32
N PRO A 29 1.75 -21.23 -3.97
CA PRO A 29 1.66 -22.56 -3.37
C PRO A 29 2.60 -22.82 -2.17
N LEU A 30 3.50 -21.89 -1.85
CA LEU A 30 4.46 -21.99 -0.74
C LEU A 30 4.03 -21.23 0.53
N PHE A 31 3.06 -20.32 0.44
CA PHE A 31 2.62 -19.47 1.56
C PHE A 31 1.22 -19.88 2.05
N PRO A 32 0.92 -19.73 3.34
CA PRO A 32 -0.43 -19.94 3.85
C PRO A 32 -1.40 -19.02 3.10
N VAL A 33 -2.59 -19.54 2.74
CA VAL A 33 -3.62 -18.86 1.91
C VAL A 33 -4.10 -17.52 2.49
N PHE A 34 -3.74 -17.22 3.73
CA PHE A 34 -4.06 -15.98 4.42
C PHE A 34 -3.10 -14.83 4.07
N LEU A 35 -1.87 -15.12 3.63
CA LEU A 35 -0.87 -14.12 3.27
C LEU A 35 -0.51 -14.26 1.79
N THR A 36 -1.39 -13.74 0.94
CA THR A 36 -1.18 -13.69 -0.50
C THR A 36 -0.23 -12.54 -0.82
N MET A 37 0.79 -12.82 -1.63
CA MET A 37 1.73 -11.78 -2.07
C MET A 37 1.12 -11.08 -3.28
N ASP A 38 0.57 -9.89 -3.05
CA ASP A 38 -0.18 -9.16 -4.06
C ASP A 38 0.68 -8.05 -4.67
N PHE A 39 0.65 -7.87 -5.99
CA PHE A 39 1.24 -6.68 -6.62
C PHE A 39 0.50 -5.38 -6.27
N SER A 40 -0.58 -5.45 -5.48
CA SER A 40 -1.38 -4.32 -5.02
C SER A 40 -0.65 -3.42 -4.02
N ASP A 41 0.52 -3.82 -3.51
CA ASP A 41 1.41 -2.98 -2.69
C ASP A 41 2.21 -1.98 -3.54
N LEU A 42 2.41 -2.24 -4.84
CA LEU A 42 3.13 -1.32 -5.73
C LEU A 42 2.45 0.06 -5.85
N PRO A 43 1.13 0.16 -6.11
CA PRO A 43 0.44 1.45 -6.13
C PRO A 43 0.56 2.20 -4.81
N ALA A 44 0.47 1.50 -3.67
CA ALA A 44 0.62 2.11 -2.37
C ALA A 44 2.05 2.62 -2.13
N LEU A 45 3.06 1.86 -2.57
CA LEU A 45 4.47 2.26 -2.51
C LEU A 45 4.76 3.48 -3.38
N ILE A 46 4.22 3.52 -4.60
CA ILE A 46 4.31 4.68 -5.49
C ILE A 46 3.67 5.90 -4.82
N GLY A 47 2.49 5.73 -4.21
CA GLY A 47 1.83 6.76 -3.42
C GLY A 47 2.68 7.23 -2.23
N ALA A 48 3.36 6.29 -1.54
CA ALA A 48 4.23 6.60 -0.42
C ALA A 48 5.46 7.43 -0.82
N ILE A 49 6.06 7.12 -1.96
CA ILE A 49 7.24 7.83 -2.48
C ILE A 49 6.84 9.24 -2.95
N ILE A 50 5.70 9.38 -3.63
CA ILE A 50 5.28 10.66 -4.23
C ILE A 50 4.66 11.62 -3.17
N LEU A 51 3.83 11.09 -2.27
CA LEU A 51 2.99 11.89 -1.36
C LEU A 51 3.44 11.80 0.10
N GLY A 52 4.31 10.85 0.43
CA GLY A 52 4.79 10.57 1.78
C GLY A 52 4.18 9.29 2.38
N PRO A 53 4.72 8.80 3.49
CA PRO A 53 4.44 7.46 4.01
C PRO A 53 2.98 7.32 4.48
N GLY A 54 2.42 8.41 5.02
CA GLY A 54 1.02 8.44 5.44
C GLY A 54 0.03 8.27 4.27
N ALA A 55 0.38 8.74 3.07
CA ALA A 55 -0.45 8.53 1.89
C ALA A 55 -0.41 7.06 1.44
N GLY A 56 0.76 6.41 1.51
CA GLY A 56 0.91 4.99 1.25
C GLY A 56 0.08 4.12 2.19
N ILE A 57 0.20 4.36 3.50
CA ILE A 57 -0.59 3.66 4.53
C ILE A 57 -2.10 3.85 4.31
N ALA A 58 -2.52 5.07 3.93
CA ALA A 58 -3.93 5.34 3.61
C ALA A 58 -4.40 4.55 2.39
N ILE A 59 -3.58 4.44 1.33
CA ILE A 59 -3.89 3.65 0.13
C ILE A 59 -4.05 2.16 0.49
N GLU A 60 -3.16 1.61 1.33
CA GLU A 60 -3.26 0.22 1.79
C GLU A 60 -4.47 -0.04 2.69
N ALA A 61 -4.81 0.90 3.55
CA ALA A 61 -6.00 0.80 4.37
C ALA A 61 -7.26 0.77 3.49
N ILE A 62 -7.37 1.70 2.54
CA ILE A 62 -8.56 1.82 1.68
C ILE A 62 -8.71 0.58 0.79
N LYS A 63 -7.62 0.07 0.17
CA LYS A 63 -7.72 -1.13 -0.68
C LYS A 63 -8.19 -2.36 0.11
N ASN A 64 -7.65 -2.58 1.33
CA ASN A 64 -7.99 -3.74 2.15
C ASN A 64 -9.42 -3.64 2.68
N ILE A 65 -9.87 -2.45 3.07
CA ILE A 65 -11.28 -2.21 3.44
C ILE A 65 -12.19 -2.53 2.26
N LEU A 66 -11.84 -2.07 1.05
CA LEU A 66 -12.64 -2.30 -0.16
C LEU A 66 -12.70 -3.79 -0.53
N HIS A 67 -11.60 -4.51 -0.31
CA HIS A 67 -11.54 -5.96 -0.47
C HIS A 67 -12.43 -6.72 0.51
N VAL A 68 -12.39 -6.37 1.80
CA VAL A 68 -13.29 -6.97 2.81
C VAL A 68 -14.75 -6.75 2.45
N LEU A 69 -15.11 -5.53 2.03
CA LEU A 69 -16.49 -5.17 1.71
C LEU A 69 -17.03 -5.87 0.46
N LEU A 70 -16.21 -6.03 -0.59
CA LEU A 70 -16.65 -6.55 -1.89
C LEU A 70 -16.48 -8.06 -2.04
N THR A 71 -15.40 -8.63 -1.51
CA THR A 71 -15.17 -10.09 -1.52
C THR A 71 -16.07 -10.79 -0.50
N GLY A 72 -16.71 -10.03 0.41
CA GLY A 72 -17.74 -10.53 1.32
C GLY A 72 -17.20 -11.65 2.18
N SER A 73 -16.01 -11.47 2.77
CA SER A 73 -15.36 -12.51 3.57
C SER A 73 -16.21 -12.85 4.79
N LEU A 74 -17.10 -13.82 4.59
CA LEU A 74 -17.92 -14.55 5.54
C LEU A 74 -17.06 -15.48 6.42
N THR A 75 -15.75 -15.23 6.49
CA THR A 75 -14.89 -15.88 7.48
C THR A 75 -14.91 -15.01 8.73
N VAL A 76 -15.27 -15.62 9.87
CA VAL A 76 -15.55 -14.98 11.16
C VAL A 76 -14.38 -14.13 11.71
N VAL A 77 -13.17 -14.24 11.10
CA VAL A 77 -11.99 -13.43 11.44
C VAL A 77 -11.20 -13.06 10.17
N PRO A 78 -11.11 -11.77 9.78
CA PRO A 78 -10.34 -11.32 8.61
C PRO A 78 -8.83 -11.26 8.90
N VAL A 79 -8.24 -12.41 9.26
CA VAL A 79 -6.80 -12.51 9.60
C VAL A 79 -5.92 -12.19 8.40
N GLY A 80 -6.32 -12.60 7.19
CA GLY A 80 -5.53 -12.39 5.97
C GLY A 80 -5.40 -10.92 5.58
N GLU A 81 -6.51 -10.18 5.63
CA GLU A 81 -6.52 -8.74 5.30
C GLU A 81 -5.74 -7.93 6.32
N PHE A 82 -5.81 -8.32 7.60
CA PHE A 82 -5.02 -7.71 8.65
C PHE A 82 -3.53 -8.00 8.47
N ALA A 83 -3.18 -9.22 8.05
CA ALA A 83 -1.81 -9.60 7.75
C ALA A 83 -1.27 -8.86 6.52
N ASN A 84 -2.08 -8.69 5.46
CA ASN A 84 -1.74 -7.90 4.27
C ASN A 84 -1.49 -6.44 4.64
N PHE A 85 -2.38 -5.85 5.44
CA PHE A 85 -2.19 -4.48 5.94
C PHE A 85 -0.94 -4.34 6.82
N ALA A 86 -0.68 -5.28 7.73
CA ALA A 86 0.50 -5.23 8.59
C ALA A 86 1.81 -5.39 7.78
N ALA A 87 1.86 -6.36 6.87
CA ALA A 87 3.02 -6.59 6.01
C ALA A 87 3.28 -5.39 5.09
N GLY A 88 2.22 -4.89 4.45
CA GLY A 88 2.25 -3.73 3.57
C GLY A 88 2.71 -2.45 4.28
N THR A 89 2.16 -2.16 5.46
CA THR A 89 2.55 -0.95 6.21
C THR A 89 4.00 -1.00 6.66
N ILE A 90 4.48 -2.16 7.12
CA ILE A 90 5.89 -2.38 7.44
C ILE A 90 6.75 -2.18 6.18
N PHE A 91 6.34 -2.73 5.04
CA PHE A 91 7.05 -2.60 3.77
C PHE A 91 7.16 -1.14 3.29
N ILE A 92 6.07 -0.37 3.38
CA ILE A 92 6.04 1.06 3.05
C ILE A 92 6.95 1.84 4.01
N LEU A 93 6.85 1.60 5.32
CA LEU A 93 7.65 2.31 6.32
C LEU A 93 9.15 2.04 6.17
N VAL A 94 9.54 0.79 5.93
CA VAL A 94 10.95 0.42 5.71
C VAL A 94 11.46 1.08 4.43
N THR A 95 10.74 0.95 3.31
CA THR A 95 11.14 1.54 2.03
C THR A 95 11.26 3.06 2.12
N TRP A 96 10.29 3.72 2.75
CA TRP A 96 10.31 5.17 2.93
C TRP A 96 11.46 5.63 3.84
N SER A 97 11.75 4.88 4.91
CA SER A 97 12.89 5.18 5.80
C SER A 97 14.23 5.09 5.07
N PHE A 98 14.39 4.12 4.19
CA PHE A 98 15.57 4.01 3.33
C PHE A 98 15.64 5.12 2.28
N TYR A 99 14.50 5.49 1.68
CA TYR A 99 14.42 6.59 0.70
C TYR A 99 14.87 7.92 1.32
N ARG A 100 14.36 8.27 2.51
CA ARG A 100 14.79 9.49 3.22
C ARG A 100 16.28 9.51 3.55
N LYS A 101 16.86 8.37 3.96
CA LYS A 101 18.30 8.28 4.25
C LYS A 101 19.15 8.54 3.00
N LYS A 102 18.72 8.06 1.82
CA LYS A 102 19.44 8.31 0.55
C LYS A 102 19.33 9.76 0.11
N GLU A 103 18.18 10.40 0.25
CA GLU A 103 18.03 11.83 -0.05
C GLU A 103 18.89 12.71 0.85
N GLN A 104 19.04 12.36 2.14
CA GLN A 104 19.93 13.07 3.07
C GLN A 104 21.42 12.94 2.69
N HIS A 105 21.86 11.75 2.26
CA HIS A 105 23.23 11.55 1.78
C HIS A 105 23.52 12.33 0.49
N ALA A 106 22.56 12.42 -0.44
CA ALA A 106 22.72 13.17 -1.68
C ALA A 106 22.81 14.69 -1.45
N ARG A 107 22.06 15.23 -0.48
CA ARG A 107 22.14 16.65 -0.10
C ARG A 107 23.39 17.02 0.68
N PHE A 108 23.98 16.08 1.43
CA PHE A 108 25.23 16.34 2.15
C PHE A 108 26.45 16.42 1.21
N CYS A 109 26.43 15.70 0.08
CA CYS A 109 27.53 15.74 -0.90
C CYS A 109 27.48 16.96 -1.84
N SER A 110 26.44 17.80 -1.73
CA SER A 110 26.21 18.99 -2.57
C SER A 110 26.28 20.32 -1.78
N ALA A 111 26.78 20.28 -0.55
CA ALA A 111 27.12 21.44 0.28
C ALA A 111 28.61 21.42 0.62
#